data_AF-A0A1V1THB0-F1
#
_entry.id   AF-A0A1V1THB0-F1
#
_cell.length_a   1.000
_cell.length_b   1.000
_cell.length_c   1.000
_cell.angle_alpha   90.00
_cell.angle_beta   90.00
_cell.angle_gamma   90.00
#
_symmetry.space_group_name_H-M   'P 1'
#
loop_
_entity.id
_entity.type
_entity.pdbx_description
1 polymer ?
#
loop_
_entity_poly.entity_id
_entity_poly.type
_entity_poly.pdbx_seq_one_letter_code
_entity_poly.pdbx_strand_id
1 'polypeptide(L)'
;MEIPPAFLEIFPPDSQGLLRFLGPEGEMDDLLLSKIVHPVNQVQEDLQSEGDSVRVFNAYMGHPVQLAFQRFLTLRSEVGPPGRTPYKETADFSWIYGDQCVVVGELKRHGIINPNRWSGRLQPDGNRVWLSKELRGYCHRYRTPAVAAFDGRWLLILIFQANREEGLQDERCPVTSIIFDYKSPLLRHCLFRLVCQQTRRCQAETAPSLNLDGYTRRFVWWSGQPYWVDANNHIYRQHPNRHARRLDPMNGAWYWHTPNGRVWDTAGLW
;
A
#
# COMPACT_ATOMS: atom_id res chain seq x y z
N MET A 1 -1.13 3.31 -20.44
CA MET A 1 -1.17 4.77 -20.25
C MET A 1 -0.06 5.15 -19.28
N GLU A 2 0.82 6.09 -19.67
CA GLU A 2 2.00 6.48 -18.86
C GLU A 2 1.57 7.25 -17.60
N ILE A 3 2.45 7.39 -16.59
CA ILE A 3 2.27 8.35 -15.50
C ILE A 3 2.99 9.66 -15.86
N PRO A 4 2.28 10.73 -16.21
CA PRO A 4 2.91 12.00 -16.57
C PRO A 4 3.60 12.61 -15.34
N PRO A 5 4.78 13.25 -15.49
CA PRO A 5 5.50 13.86 -14.38
C PRO A 5 4.67 14.87 -13.57
N ALA A 6 3.74 15.60 -14.22
CA ALA A 6 2.87 16.58 -13.56
C ALA A 6 1.92 15.98 -12.52
N PHE A 7 1.68 14.66 -12.57
CA PHE A 7 0.83 13.94 -11.64
C PHE A 7 1.61 13.01 -10.71
N LEU A 8 2.95 13.08 -10.72
CA LEU A 8 3.82 12.24 -9.90
C LEU A 8 4.46 13.07 -8.78
N GLU A 9 4.05 12.84 -7.54
CA GLU A 9 4.72 13.34 -6.35
C GLU A 9 5.71 12.30 -5.81
N ILE A 10 6.89 12.76 -5.38
CA ILE A 10 8.00 11.89 -5.00
C ILE A 10 8.50 12.29 -3.63
N PHE A 11 8.44 11.35 -2.71
CA PHE A 11 8.87 11.54 -1.34
C PHE A 11 10.34 11.11 -1.17
N PRO A 12 11.11 11.81 -0.31
CA PRO A 12 12.47 11.40 -0.03
C PRO A 12 12.48 10.04 0.71
N PRO A 13 13.50 9.18 0.48
CA PRO A 13 13.59 7.88 1.13
C PRO A 13 14.17 7.96 2.55
N ASP A 14 13.60 8.84 3.36
CA ASP A 14 13.94 9.02 4.77
C ASP A 14 12.67 8.89 5.64
N SER A 15 12.84 8.96 6.96
CA SER A 15 11.72 8.81 7.90
C SER A 15 10.64 9.89 7.70
N GLN A 16 11.00 11.13 7.34
CA GLN A 16 10.04 12.20 7.12
C GLN A 16 9.28 12.02 5.81
N GLY A 17 9.95 11.59 4.75
CA GLY A 17 9.32 11.23 3.49
C GLY A 17 8.37 10.05 3.65
N LEU A 18 8.75 9.02 4.44
CA LEU A 18 7.87 7.91 4.77
C LEU A 18 6.58 8.37 5.48
N LEU A 19 6.71 9.26 6.46
CA LEU A 19 5.55 9.83 7.18
C LEU A 19 4.66 10.66 6.28
N ARG A 20 5.24 11.43 5.35
CA ARG A 20 4.45 12.20 4.37
C ARG A 20 3.78 11.31 3.32
N PHE A 21 4.43 10.21 2.94
CA PHE A 21 3.96 9.27 1.93
C PHE A 21 2.82 8.36 2.46
N LEU A 22 2.99 7.77 3.64
CA LEU A 22 2.04 6.78 4.20
C LEU A 22 1.22 7.29 5.40
N GLY A 23 1.52 8.49 5.89
CA GLY A 23 0.99 9.03 7.13
C GLY A 23 1.78 8.59 8.37
N PRO A 24 1.36 9.05 9.56
CA PRO A 24 1.94 8.61 10.83
C PRO A 24 1.68 7.13 11.09
N GLU A 25 2.53 6.52 11.92
CA GLU A 25 2.26 5.20 12.50
C GLU A 25 1.01 5.26 13.37
N GLY A 26 0.25 4.18 13.39
CA GLY A 26 -0.95 4.07 14.20
C GLY A 26 -1.06 2.72 14.87
N GLU A 27 -2.17 2.49 15.55
CA GLU A 27 -2.35 1.35 16.45
C GLU A 27 -2.21 -0.03 15.77
N MET A 28 -2.48 -0.13 14.46
CA MET A 28 -2.24 -1.36 13.70
C MET A 28 -0.75 -1.62 13.48
N ASP A 29 0.00 -0.57 13.18
CA ASP A 29 1.44 -0.63 12.96
C ASP A 29 2.12 -1.07 14.27
N ASP A 30 1.76 -0.45 15.41
CA ASP A 30 2.25 -0.82 16.75
C ASP A 30 1.93 -2.28 17.11
N LEU A 31 0.67 -2.69 16.92
CA LEU A 31 0.21 -4.04 17.24
C LEU A 31 0.97 -5.09 16.44
N LEU A 32 1.17 -4.87 15.14
CA LEU A 32 1.82 -5.84 14.27
C LEU A 32 3.35 -5.84 14.42
N LEU A 33 3.98 -4.70 14.71
CA LEU A 33 5.41 -4.59 15.00
C LEU A 33 5.78 -5.14 16.39
N SER A 34 4.84 -5.21 17.33
CA SER A 34 5.07 -5.84 18.63
C SER A 34 5.34 -7.35 18.56
N LYS A 35 5.09 -7.97 17.39
CA LYS A 35 5.33 -9.41 17.19
C LYS A 35 6.82 -9.69 17.06
N ILE A 36 7.32 -10.59 17.90
CA ILE A 36 8.69 -11.05 17.84
C ILE A 36 8.91 -11.80 16.53
N VAL A 37 9.83 -11.32 15.72
CA VAL A 37 10.35 -12.00 14.54
C VAL A 37 11.86 -12.10 14.65
N HIS A 38 12.41 -13.25 14.24
CA HIS A 38 13.86 -13.43 14.22
C HIS A 38 14.49 -12.46 13.20
N PRO A 39 15.61 -11.81 13.54
CA PRO A 39 16.31 -10.96 12.59
C PRO A 39 16.77 -11.82 11.41
N VAL A 40 16.49 -11.35 10.19
CA VAL A 40 17.02 -11.98 8.98
C VAL A 40 18.52 -11.69 8.89
N ASN A 41 19.34 -12.73 8.68
CA ASN A 41 20.77 -12.59 8.44
C ASN A 41 21.01 -11.63 7.27
N GLN A 42 21.67 -10.49 7.47
CA GLN A 42 21.99 -9.60 6.35
C GLN A 42 23.26 -10.09 5.68
N VAL A 43 23.14 -10.67 4.50
CA VAL A 43 24.28 -11.05 3.66
C VAL A 43 24.33 -10.11 2.46
N GLN A 44 25.52 -9.61 2.14
CA GLN A 44 25.72 -8.87 0.90
C GLN A 44 25.81 -9.87 -0.24
N GLU A 45 24.88 -9.75 -1.19
CA GLU A 45 24.79 -10.63 -2.34
C GLU A 45 25.07 -9.84 -3.62
N ASP A 46 25.75 -10.48 -4.57
CA ASP A 46 25.93 -9.94 -5.92
C ASP A 46 24.74 -10.38 -6.77
N LEU A 47 24.02 -9.42 -7.36
CA LEU A 47 22.74 -9.64 -8.04
C LEU A 47 22.93 -9.45 -9.54
N GLN A 48 22.88 -10.54 -10.28
CA GLN A 48 23.15 -10.53 -11.72
C GLN A 48 21.94 -10.93 -12.56
N SER A 49 21.05 -11.75 -12.01
CA SER A 49 19.87 -12.26 -12.68
C SER A 49 18.56 -11.73 -12.06
N GLU A 50 17.46 -11.90 -12.79
CA GLU A 50 16.11 -11.69 -12.25
C GLU A 50 15.80 -12.66 -11.10
N GLY A 51 16.26 -13.91 -11.20
CA GLY A 51 16.13 -14.89 -10.12
C GLY A 51 16.83 -14.46 -8.83
N ASP A 52 17.93 -13.71 -8.91
CA ASP A 52 18.59 -13.12 -7.74
C ASP A 52 17.73 -12.02 -7.10
N SER A 53 17.14 -11.14 -7.91
CA SER A 53 16.17 -10.13 -7.42
C SER A 53 15.00 -10.79 -6.70
N VAL A 54 14.45 -11.88 -7.26
CA VAL A 54 13.35 -12.64 -6.66
C VAL A 54 13.76 -13.28 -5.34
N ARG A 55 14.92 -13.94 -5.31
CA ARG A 55 15.45 -14.59 -4.11
C ARG A 55 15.69 -13.56 -2.99
N VAL A 56 16.33 -12.43 -3.30
CA VAL A 56 16.58 -11.33 -2.36
C VAL A 56 15.27 -10.75 -1.85
N PHE A 57 14.31 -10.49 -2.73
CA PHE A 57 13.03 -9.96 -2.32
C PHE A 57 12.32 -10.89 -1.34
N ASN A 58 12.23 -12.18 -1.67
CA ASN A 58 11.56 -13.14 -0.80
C ASN A 58 12.27 -13.31 0.55
N ALA A 59 13.60 -13.42 0.55
CA ALA A 59 14.39 -13.61 1.76
C ALA A 59 14.38 -12.39 2.70
N TYR A 60 14.50 -11.17 2.14
CA TYR A 60 14.76 -9.97 2.93
C TYR A 60 13.58 -9.00 2.99
N MET A 61 12.53 -9.16 2.19
CA MET A 61 11.39 -8.24 2.14
C MET A 61 10.04 -8.95 2.24
N GLY A 62 9.66 -9.70 1.21
CA GLY A 62 8.34 -10.30 1.05
C GLY A 62 7.95 -11.20 2.23
N HIS A 63 8.73 -12.26 2.49
CA HIS A 63 8.42 -13.16 3.60
C HIS A 63 8.57 -12.49 4.98
N PRO A 64 9.62 -11.71 5.28
CA PRO A 64 9.72 -11.00 6.55
C PRO A 64 8.52 -10.08 6.83
N VAL A 65 8.04 -9.34 5.83
CA VAL A 65 6.84 -8.51 5.98
C VAL A 65 5.61 -9.38 6.18
N GLN A 66 5.45 -10.45 5.39
CA GLN A 66 4.31 -11.38 5.49
C GLN A 66 4.15 -12.00 6.89
N LEU A 67 5.23 -12.24 7.64
CA LEU A 67 5.17 -12.79 9.00
C LEU A 67 4.30 -11.94 9.95
N ALA A 68 4.28 -10.61 9.77
CA ALA A 68 3.44 -9.74 10.59
C ALA A 68 1.93 -9.96 10.30
N PHE A 69 1.57 -10.37 9.09
CA PHE A 69 0.19 -10.43 8.60
C PHE A 69 -0.37 -11.85 8.41
N GLN A 70 0.41 -12.88 8.75
CA GLN A 70 0.10 -14.30 8.49
C GLN A 70 -1.27 -14.82 8.96
N ARG A 71 -1.95 -14.11 9.87
CA ARG A 71 -3.28 -14.50 10.36
C ARG A 71 -4.41 -14.20 9.38
N PHE A 72 -4.22 -13.23 8.48
CA PHE A 72 -5.32 -12.70 7.66
C PHE A 72 -4.90 -12.28 6.24
N LEU A 73 -3.60 -12.13 5.95
CA LEU A 73 -3.11 -11.95 4.59
C LEU A 73 -2.46 -13.21 4.05
N THR A 74 -2.64 -13.45 2.76
CA THR A 74 -1.89 -14.44 1.99
C THR A 74 -0.98 -13.75 1.00
N LEU A 75 0.33 -14.02 1.06
CA LEU A 75 1.25 -13.67 -0.02
C LEU A 75 1.17 -14.74 -1.12
N ARG A 76 0.87 -14.33 -2.34
CA ARG A 76 0.83 -15.17 -3.54
C ARG A 76 1.95 -14.75 -4.48
N SER A 77 2.46 -15.68 -5.25
CA SER A 77 3.47 -15.44 -6.28
C SER A 77 3.06 -16.13 -7.58
N GLU A 78 3.22 -15.45 -8.71
CA GLU A 78 2.87 -15.95 -10.04
C GLU A 78 1.41 -16.37 -10.19
N VAL A 79 0.49 -15.61 -9.57
CA VAL A 79 -0.95 -15.89 -9.71
C VAL A 79 -1.71 -14.65 -10.11
N GLY A 80 -2.72 -14.86 -10.95
CA GLY A 80 -3.63 -13.83 -11.41
C GLY A 80 -4.44 -13.17 -10.29
N PRO A 81 -5.19 -12.10 -10.63
CA PRO A 81 -5.92 -11.31 -9.64
C PRO A 81 -6.90 -12.14 -8.80
N PRO A 82 -7.15 -11.74 -7.54
CA PRO A 82 -8.13 -12.42 -6.69
C PRO A 82 -9.57 -12.17 -7.18
N GLY A 83 -10.49 -13.01 -6.72
CA GLY A 83 -11.92 -12.89 -7.02
C GLY A 83 -12.28 -13.22 -8.48
N ARG A 84 -13.51 -12.90 -8.86
CA ARG A 84 -14.02 -13.10 -10.23
C ARG A 84 -13.59 -11.92 -11.11
N THR A 85 -12.61 -12.16 -11.97
CA THR A 85 -12.05 -11.16 -12.90
C THR A 85 -11.87 -11.76 -14.30
N PRO A 86 -12.02 -10.97 -15.39
CA PRO A 86 -11.69 -11.42 -16.73
C PRO A 86 -10.17 -11.47 -17.01
N TYR A 87 -9.35 -10.88 -16.13
CA TYR A 87 -7.90 -10.79 -16.31
C TYR A 87 -7.19 -12.09 -15.89
N LYS A 88 -6.16 -12.46 -16.65
CA LYS A 88 -5.37 -13.69 -16.41
C LYS A 88 -3.90 -13.39 -16.16
N GLU A 89 -3.48 -12.14 -16.31
CA GLU A 89 -2.11 -11.70 -16.14
C GLU A 89 -1.66 -11.90 -14.68
N THR A 90 -0.59 -12.67 -14.51
CA THR A 90 0.05 -12.93 -13.23
C THR A 90 0.96 -11.77 -12.86
N ALA A 91 1.05 -11.50 -11.56
CA ALA A 91 2.05 -10.62 -10.99
C ALA A 91 3.07 -11.48 -10.23
N ASP A 92 4.32 -11.02 -10.16
CA ASP A 92 5.38 -11.75 -9.46
C ASP A 92 5.03 -11.98 -7.98
N PHE A 93 4.38 -11.00 -7.35
CA PHE A 93 3.79 -11.17 -6.03
C PHE A 93 2.51 -10.33 -5.80
N SER A 94 1.68 -10.80 -4.88
CA SER A 94 0.56 -10.01 -4.35
C SER A 94 0.19 -10.42 -2.92
N TRP A 95 -0.12 -9.42 -2.08
CA TRP A 95 -0.75 -9.64 -0.77
C TRP A 95 -2.26 -9.58 -0.92
N ILE A 96 -2.95 -10.62 -0.45
CA ILE A 96 -4.40 -10.79 -0.61
C ILE A 96 -5.08 -10.85 0.77
N TYR A 97 -6.20 -10.12 0.91
CA TYR A 97 -7.14 -10.17 2.03
C TYR A 97 -8.52 -10.61 1.52
N GLY A 98 -8.95 -11.83 1.84
CA GLY A 98 -10.17 -12.39 1.25
C GLY A 98 -10.07 -12.42 -0.29
N ASP A 99 -11.00 -11.75 -0.97
CA ASP A 99 -11.01 -11.59 -2.43
C ASP A 99 -10.38 -10.26 -2.92
N GLN A 100 -9.72 -9.50 -2.03
CA GLN A 100 -9.17 -8.19 -2.35
C GLN A 100 -7.64 -8.20 -2.39
N CYS A 101 -7.06 -7.52 -3.38
CA CYS A 101 -5.63 -7.28 -3.43
C CYS A 101 -5.26 -6.08 -2.54
N VAL A 102 -4.37 -6.30 -1.58
CA VAL A 102 -3.81 -5.28 -0.69
C VAL A 102 -2.73 -4.52 -1.45
N VAL A 103 -1.71 -5.24 -1.91
CA VAL A 103 -0.60 -4.70 -2.73
C VAL A 103 -0.29 -5.72 -3.81
N VAL A 104 -0.10 -5.26 -5.04
CA VAL A 104 0.46 -6.05 -6.14
C VAL A 104 1.90 -5.65 -6.35
N GLY A 105 2.74 -6.53 -6.89
CA GLY A 105 4.07 -6.10 -7.25
C GLY A 105 4.79 -6.95 -8.27
N GLU A 106 5.88 -6.36 -8.72
CA GLU A 106 6.65 -6.75 -9.89
C GLU A 106 8.13 -6.83 -9.52
N LEU A 107 8.80 -7.86 -9.99
CA LEU A 107 10.21 -8.14 -9.78
C LEU A 107 10.89 -8.06 -11.14
N LYS A 108 11.89 -7.19 -11.25
CA LYS A 108 12.61 -6.96 -12.51
C LYS A 108 14.07 -7.39 -12.38
N ARG A 109 14.68 -7.63 -13.53
CA ARG A 109 16.14 -7.77 -13.65
C ARG A 109 16.86 -6.53 -13.13
N HIS A 110 18.12 -6.72 -12.73
CA HIS A 110 18.96 -5.67 -12.18
C HIS A 110 19.03 -4.38 -13.02
N GLY A 111 18.82 -3.23 -12.38
CA GLY A 111 19.08 -1.90 -12.96
C GLY A 111 18.00 -1.33 -13.88
N ILE A 112 16.80 -1.90 -13.88
CA ILE A 112 15.64 -1.36 -14.63
C ILE A 112 15.12 -0.06 -14.02
N ILE A 113 15.15 0.07 -12.69
CA ILE A 113 14.65 1.24 -11.97
C ILE A 113 15.78 2.25 -11.83
N ASN A 114 15.56 3.45 -12.39
CA ASN A 114 16.49 4.57 -12.25
C ASN A 114 15.87 5.70 -11.41
N PRO A 115 16.30 5.89 -10.15
CA PRO A 115 15.74 6.93 -9.28
C PRO A 115 15.86 8.35 -9.84
N ASN A 116 16.89 8.66 -10.63
CA ASN A 116 17.05 9.99 -11.23
C ASN A 116 16.03 10.26 -12.33
N ARG A 117 15.60 9.22 -13.06
CA ARG A 117 14.50 9.36 -14.05
C ARG A 117 13.14 9.43 -13.38
N TRP A 118 12.94 8.63 -12.34
CA TRP A 118 11.69 8.69 -11.59
C TRP A 118 11.54 10.02 -10.87
N SER A 119 12.60 10.54 -10.23
CA SER A 119 12.64 11.85 -9.55
C SER A 119 12.51 13.07 -10.48
N GLY A 120 12.44 12.88 -11.79
CA GLY A 120 12.39 13.97 -12.77
C GLY A 120 13.71 14.73 -12.95
N ARG A 121 14.80 14.31 -12.27
CA ARG A 121 16.15 14.87 -12.47
C ARG A 121 16.68 14.59 -13.87
N LEU A 122 16.29 13.46 -14.45
CA LEU A 122 16.54 13.07 -15.83
C LEU A 122 15.22 12.89 -16.57
N GLN A 123 15.23 13.12 -17.88
CA GLN A 123 14.07 12.84 -18.73
C GLN A 123 13.67 11.35 -18.65
N PRO A 124 12.37 11.04 -18.72
CA PRO A 124 11.89 9.68 -18.90
C PRO A 124 12.58 8.99 -20.08
N ASP A 125 13.00 7.73 -19.89
CA ASP A 125 13.39 6.85 -21.00
C ASP A 125 12.30 5.81 -21.28
N GLY A 126 12.50 5.02 -22.34
CA GLY A 126 11.59 3.93 -22.71
C GLY A 126 11.32 2.96 -21.55
N ASN A 127 12.33 2.66 -20.72
CA ASN A 127 12.17 1.79 -19.56
C ASN A 127 11.25 2.40 -18.51
N ARG A 128 11.43 3.67 -18.14
CA ARG A 128 10.53 4.35 -17.18
C ARG A 128 9.12 4.46 -17.73
N VAL A 129 8.95 4.81 -19.01
CA VAL A 129 7.62 4.90 -19.65
C VAL A 129 6.92 3.54 -19.65
N TRP A 130 7.63 2.49 -20.05
CA TRP A 130 7.11 1.12 -20.10
C TRP A 130 6.73 0.61 -18.71
N LEU A 131 7.65 0.71 -17.74
CA LEU A 131 7.40 0.27 -16.36
C LEU A 131 6.21 1.03 -15.75
N SER A 132 6.10 2.33 -15.98
CA SER A 132 4.94 3.12 -15.50
C SER A 132 3.62 2.60 -16.05
N LYS A 133 3.57 2.23 -17.34
CA LYS A 133 2.37 1.68 -18.00
C LYS A 133 2.03 0.30 -17.44
N GLU A 134 3.04 -0.53 -17.23
CA GLU A 134 2.91 -1.89 -16.70
C GLU A 134 2.38 -1.88 -15.25
N LEU A 135 3.01 -1.11 -14.36
CA LEU A 135 2.61 -1.00 -12.96
C LEU A 135 1.19 -0.45 -12.80
N ARG A 136 0.79 0.55 -13.62
CA ARG A 136 -0.61 1.02 -13.66
C ARG A 136 -1.57 -0.08 -14.13
N GLY A 137 -1.16 -0.85 -15.13
CA GLY A 137 -1.93 -1.99 -15.63
C GLY A 137 -2.18 -3.03 -14.54
N TYR A 138 -1.17 -3.33 -13.72
CA TYR A 138 -1.35 -4.21 -12.56
C TYR A 138 -2.31 -3.63 -11.53
N CYS A 139 -2.14 -2.37 -11.11
CA CYS A 139 -3.07 -1.73 -10.18
C CYS A 139 -4.52 -1.86 -10.66
N HIS A 140 -4.79 -1.58 -11.94
CA HIS A 140 -6.13 -1.70 -12.51
C HIS A 140 -6.65 -3.15 -12.47
N ARG A 141 -5.86 -4.13 -12.97
CA ARG A 141 -6.29 -5.54 -13.04
C ARG A 141 -6.48 -6.19 -11.67
N TYR A 142 -5.64 -5.82 -10.71
CA TYR A 142 -5.68 -6.30 -9.32
C TYR A 142 -6.59 -5.46 -8.43
N ARG A 143 -7.19 -4.39 -8.97
CA ARG A 143 -8.15 -3.53 -8.26
C ARG A 143 -7.56 -2.96 -6.98
N THR A 144 -6.27 -2.61 -7.02
CA THR A 144 -5.54 -2.02 -5.90
C THR A 144 -4.85 -0.72 -6.32
N PRO A 145 -4.88 0.33 -5.50
CA PRO A 145 -4.16 1.57 -5.78
C PRO A 145 -2.65 1.46 -5.53
N ALA A 146 -2.16 0.38 -4.92
CA ALA A 146 -0.78 0.28 -4.47
C ALA A 146 -0.01 -0.81 -5.21
N VAL A 147 1.16 -0.44 -5.73
CA VAL A 147 2.07 -1.35 -6.40
C VAL A 147 3.50 -1.14 -5.96
N ALA A 148 4.25 -2.23 -5.80
CA ALA A 148 5.68 -2.21 -5.52
C ALA A 148 6.44 -2.87 -6.67
N ALA A 149 7.56 -2.28 -7.08
CA ALA A 149 8.45 -2.83 -8.08
C ALA A 149 9.88 -2.90 -7.51
N PHE A 150 10.53 -4.05 -7.63
CA PHE A 150 11.90 -4.25 -7.15
C PHE A 150 12.78 -4.79 -8.25
N ASP A 151 13.94 -4.17 -8.47
CA ASP A 151 14.89 -4.58 -9.51
C ASP A 151 16.20 -5.13 -8.94
N GLY A 152 16.23 -5.64 -7.70
CA GLY A 152 17.48 -6.06 -7.08
C GLY A 152 18.27 -4.91 -6.44
N ARG A 153 18.18 -3.67 -6.95
CA ARG A 153 18.87 -2.50 -6.39
C ARG A 153 17.92 -1.51 -5.71
N TRP A 154 16.78 -1.25 -6.34
CA TRP A 154 15.84 -0.22 -5.96
C TRP A 154 14.46 -0.83 -5.75
N LEU A 155 13.82 -0.46 -4.65
CA LEU A 155 12.40 -0.70 -4.42
C LEU A 155 11.66 0.60 -4.74
N LEU A 156 10.87 0.59 -5.81
CA LEU A 156 9.91 1.64 -6.16
C LEU A 156 8.55 1.26 -5.61
N ILE A 157 7.91 2.16 -4.87
CA ILE A 157 6.51 2.01 -4.46
C ILE A 157 5.71 3.14 -5.06
N LEU A 158 4.57 2.81 -5.66
CA LEU A 158 3.60 3.76 -6.20
C LEU A 158 2.25 3.58 -5.50
N ILE A 159 1.60 4.70 -5.18
CA ILE A 159 0.19 4.73 -4.76
C ILE A 159 -0.57 5.68 -5.66
N PHE A 160 -1.52 5.13 -6.41
CA PHE A 160 -2.46 5.86 -7.25
C PHE A 160 -3.58 6.43 -6.38
N GLN A 161 -3.66 7.75 -6.29
CA GLN A 161 -4.65 8.47 -5.48
C GLN A 161 -6.00 8.59 -6.19
N ALA A 162 -6.49 7.47 -6.73
CA ALA A 162 -7.80 7.43 -7.38
C ALA A 162 -8.93 7.54 -6.35
N ASN A 163 -10.04 8.18 -6.73
CA ASN A 163 -11.23 8.28 -5.87
C ASN A 163 -12.08 6.99 -5.87
N ARG A 164 -11.85 6.12 -6.85
CA ARG A 164 -12.51 4.83 -7.10
C ARG A 164 -11.68 4.03 -8.09
N GLU A 165 -11.97 2.75 -8.20
CA GLU A 165 -11.25 1.80 -9.05
C GLU A 165 -11.10 2.24 -10.51
N GLU A 166 -12.16 2.81 -11.11
CA GLU A 166 -12.14 3.24 -12.50
C GLU A 166 -11.13 4.37 -12.75
N GLY A 167 -10.80 5.13 -11.70
CA GLY A 167 -9.81 6.21 -11.76
C GLY A 167 -8.38 5.71 -11.95
N LEU A 168 -8.09 4.42 -11.73
CA LEU A 168 -6.74 3.86 -11.91
C LEU A 168 -6.28 3.91 -13.37
N GLN A 169 -7.20 3.96 -14.32
CA GLN A 169 -6.88 4.11 -15.73
C GLN A 169 -6.69 5.57 -16.15
N ASP A 170 -7.12 6.56 -15.35
CA ASP A 170 -6.97 7.97 -15.72
C ASP A 170 -5.48 8.38 -15.68
N GLU A 171 -4.97 8.89 -16.80
CA GLU A 171 -3.62 9.43 -16.93
C GLU A 171 -3.36 10.60 -15.98
N ARG A 172 -4.43 11.30 -15.57
CA ARG A 172 -4.39 12.42 -14.64
C ARG A 172 -4.62 12.00 -13.19
N CYS A 173 -4.77 10.69 -12.93
CA CYS A 173 -4.79 10.18 -11.55
C CYS A 173 -3.48 10.58 -10.87
N PRO A 174 -3.52 11.34 -9.76
CA PRO A 174 -2.32 11.67 -9.00
C PRO A 174 -1.67 10.39 -8.48
N VAL A 175 -0.35 10.31 -8.57
CA VAL A 175 0.45 9.19 -8.11
C VAL A 175 1.48 9.72 -7.14
N THR A 176 1.55 9.08 -5.98
CA THR A 176 2.63 9.33 -5.02
C THR A 176 3.63 8.19 -5.09
N SER A 177 4.91 8.50 -4.88
CA SER A 177 5.97 7.51 -4.97
C SER A 177 7.08 7.71 -3.96
N ILE A 178 7.74 6.61 -3.62
CA ILE A 178 8.97 6.60 -2.83
C ILE A 178 9.90 5.52 -3.39
N ILE A 179 11.20 5.78 -3.36
CA ILE A 179 12.21 4.88 -3.96
C ILE A 179 13.34 4.64 -2.97
N PHE A 180 13.49 3.39 -2.53
CA PHE A 180 14.53 3.00 -1.60
C PHE A 180 15.63 2.22 -2.29
N ASP A 181 16.87 2.50 -1.91
CA ASP A 181 17.97 1.57 -2.14
C ASP A 181 17.75 0.29 -1.33
N TYR A 182 18.11 -0.87 -1.87
CA TYR A 182 17.95 -2.16 -1.18
C TYR A 182 18.70 -2.20 0.16
N LYS A 183 19.76 -1.40 0.30
CA LYS A 183 20.54 -1.27 1.54
C LYS A 183 19.88 -0.36 2.59
N SER A 184 18.77 0.31 2.25
CA SER A 184 18.12 1.23 3.19
C SER A 184 17.55 0.47 4.39
N PRO A 185 17.81 0.91 5.64
CA PRO A 185 17.21 0.30 6.82
C PRO A 185 15.68 0.52 6.86
N LEU A 186 15.16 1.52 6.14
CA LEU A 186 13.74 1.86 6.11
C LEU A 186 12.95 1.08 5.07
N LEU A 187 13.61 0.33 4.17
CA LEU A 187 12.95 -0.31 3.04
C LEU A 187 11.90 -1.33 3.48
N ARG A 188 12.26 -2.23 4.42
CA ARG A 188 11.32 -3.23 4.97
C ARG A 188 10.19 -2.56 5.71
N HIS A 189 10.52 -1.53 6.48
CA HIS A 189 9.56 -0.76 7.23
C HIS A 189 8.56 -0.07 6.30
N CYS A 190 9.01 0.53 5.20
CA CYS A 190 8.14 1.13 4.20
C CYS A 190 7.18 0.12 3.58
N LEU A 191 7.68 -1.07 3.20
CA LEU A 191 6.84 -2.12 2.62
C LEU A 191 5.81 -2.62 3.64
N PHE A 192 6.20 -2.81 4.91
CA PHE A 192 5.29 -3.13 6.00
C PHE A 192 4.19 -2.07 6.17
N ARG A 193 4.56 -0.78 6.23
CA ARG A 193 3.63 0.35 6.40
C ARG A 193 2.67 0.46 5.20
N LEU A 194 3.14 0.16 4.00
CA LEU A 194 2.31 0.10 2.79
C LEU A 194 1.23 -0.98 2.94
N VAL A 195 1.63 -2.19 3.33
CA VAL A 195 0.70 -3.32 3.55
C VAL A 195 -0.29 -2.99 4.67
N CYS A 196 0.13 -2.34 5.76
CA CYS A 196 -0.77 -1.84 6.81
C CYS A 196 -1.83 -0.86 6.25
N GLN A 197 -1.39 0.17 5.53
CA GLN A 197 -2.31 1.17 4.95
C GLN A 197 -3.32 0.51 4.00
N GLN A 198 -2.84 -0.36 3.13
CA GLN A 198 -3.71 -1.01 2.14
C GLN A 198 -4.60 -2.09 2.76
N THR A 199 -4.21 -2.71 3.88
CA THR A 199 -5.11 -3.56 4.66
C THR A 199 -6.27 -2.74 5.23
N ARG A 200 -5.98 -1.54 5.76
CA ARG A 200 -7.03 -0.61 6.24
C ARG A 200 -7.97 -0.19 5.12
N ARG A 201 -7.44 0.03 3.90
CA ARG A 201 -8.24 0.25 2.69
C ARG A 201 -9.22 -0.91 2.44
N CYS A 202 -8.74 -2.14 2.47
CA CYS A 202 -9.59 -3.32 2.27
C CYS A 202 -10.69 -3.44 3.35
N GLN A 203 -10.36 -3.17 4.62
CA GLN A 203 -11.38 -3.11 5.69
C GLN A 203 -12.42 -2.01 5.45
N ALA A 204 -12.00 -0.85 4.92
CA ALA A 204 -12.87 0.27 4.64
C ALA A 204 -13.90 -0.03 3.54
N GLU A 205 -13.53 -0.82 2.53
CA GLU A 205 -14.45 -1.21 1.44
C GLU A 205 -15.61 -2.10 1.89
N THR A 206 -15.40 -2.87 2.96
CA THR A 206 -16.41 -3.78 3.53
C THR A 206 -17.07 -3.23 4.79
N ALA A 207 -16.71 -2.01 5.18
CA ALA A 207 -17.24 -1.38 6.38
C ALA A 207 -18.72 -1.02 6.22
N PRO A 208 -19.55 -1.22 7.26
CA PRO A 208 -20.97 -0.86 7.21
C PRO A 208 -21.15 0.67 7.14
N SER A 209 -22.30 1.14 6.68
CA SER A 209 -22.63 2.57 6.82
C SER A 209 -22.61 2.98 8.29
N LEU A 210 -21.97 4.10 8.60
CA LEU A 210 -21.88 4.63 9.96
C LEU A 210 -22.26 6.11 9.96
N ASN A 211 -23.26 6.45 10.77
CA ASN A 211 -23.58 7.82 11.14
C ASN A 211 -23.34 7.99 12.64
N LEU A 212 -22.63 9.03 13.01
CA LEU A 212 -22.31 9.35 14.40
C LEU A 212 -22.54 10.84 14.61
N ASP A 213 -23.42 11.19 15.53
CA ASP A 213 -23.83 12.57 15.84
C ASP A 213 -24.23 13.42 14.61
N GLY A 214 -24.92 12.81 13.64
CA GLY A 214 -25.34 13.49 12.42
C GLY A 214 -24.26 13.61 11.34
N TYR A 215 -23.05 13.09 11.58
CA TYR A 215 -21.99 13.00 10.58
C TYR A 215 -21.92 11.59 10.00
N THR A 216 -21.88 11.50 8.68
CA THR A 216 -21.74 10.23 7.97
C THR A 216 -20.26 9.97 7.66
N ARG A 217 -19.75 8.82 8.11
CA ARG A 217 -18.38 8.37 7.81
C ARG A 217 -18.29 7.88 6.38
N ARG A 218 -17.24 8.32 5.69
CA ARG A 218 -16.81 7.84 4.37
C ARG A 218 -15.31 7.58 4.39
N PHE A 219 -14.79 7.02 3.30
CA PHE A 219 -13.39 6.68 3.18
C PHE A 219 -12.76 7.21 1.91
N VAL A 220 -11.50 7.63 2.03
CA VAL A 220 -10.63 7.87 0.88
C VAL A 220 -10.30 6.51 0.27
N TRP A 221 -10.75 6.27 -0.97
CA TRP A 221 -10.69 4.94 -1.59
C TRP A 221 -9.27 4.37 -1.67
N TRP A 222 -8.26 5.19 -1.96
CA TRP A 222 -6.90 4.69 -2.15
C TRP A 222 -6.13 4.38 -0.85
N SER A 223 -6.57 4.88 0.31
CA SER A 223 -5.87 4.73 1.60
C SER A 223 -6.68 4.07 2.71
N GLY A 224 -8.01 4.03 2.58
CA GLY A 224 -8.89 3.64 3.69
C GLY A 224 -8.95 4.65 4.82
N GLN A 225 -8.43 5.87 4.64
CA GLN A 225 -8.50 6.90 5.67
C GLN A 225 -9.94 7.41 5.79
N PRO A 226 -10.54 7.41 6.99
CA PRO A 226 -11.89 7.90 7.18
C PRO A 226 -11.94 9.43 7.07
N TYR A 227 -13.07 9.92 6.57
CA TYR A 227 -13.49 11.31 6.68
C TYR A 227 -14.99 11.36 6.98
N TRP A 228 -15.47 12.51 7.42
CA TRP A 228 -16.83 12.70 7.88
C TRP A 228 -17.54 13.74 7.02
N VAL A 229 -18.83 13.53 6.77
CA VAL A 229 -19.66 14.40 5.96
C VAL A 229 -20.91 14.77 6.75
N ASP A 230 -21.21 16.06 6.88
CA ASP A 230 -22.45 16.52 7.52
C ASP A 230 -23.66 16.48 6.55
N ALA A 231 -24.84 16.87 7.03
CA ALA A 231 -26.05 16.95 6.21
C ALA A 231 -25.96 17.97 5.06
N ASN A 232 -25.03 18.93 5.14
CA ASN A 232 -24.79 19.97 4.14
C ASN A 232 -23.65 19.61 3.17
N ASN A 233 -23.13 18.38 3.23
CA ASN A 233 -21.98 17.88 2.47
C ASN A 233 -20.62 18.54 2.79
N HIS A 234 -20.47 19.17 3.95
CA HIS A 234 -19.15 19.62 4.42
C HIS A 234 -18.29 18.43 4.84
N ILE A 235 -17.03 18.44 4.41
CA ILE A 235 -16.07 17.34 4.64
C ILE A 235 -15.13 17.68 5.81
N TYR A 236 -14.97 16.73 6.72
CA TYR A 236 -14.09 16.83 7.88
C TYR A 236 -13.13 15.63 7.93
N ARG A 237 -11.82 15.90 8.07
CA ARG A 237 -10.80 14.83 8.17
C ARG A 237 -10.80 14.11 9.52
N GLN A 238 -11.33 14.76 10.56
CA GLN A 238 -11.47 14.22 11.91
C GLN A 238 -12.94 14.38 12.33
N HIS A 239 -13.41 13.53 13.23
CA HIS A 239 -14.78 13.66 13.73
C HIS A 239 -14.94 14.98 14.50
N PRO A 240 -15.92 15.84 14.17
CA PRO A 240 -16.05 17.17 14.79
C PRO A 240 -16.21 17.14 16.31
N ASN A 241 -16.90 16.12 16.84
CA ASN A 241 -17.08 15.93 18.29
C ASN A 241 -15.92 15.19 18.98
N ARG A 242 -14.74 15.13 18.34
CA ARG A 242 -13.49 14.58 18.91
C ARG A 242 -13.56 13.11 19.34
N HIS A 243 -14.44 12.31 18.73
CA HIS A 243 -14.40 10.86 18.89
C HIS A 243 -13.06 10.32 18.39
N ALA A 244 -12.45 9.42 19.18
CA ALA A 244 -11.17 8.83 18.83
C ALA A 244 -11.39 7.48 18.14
N ARG A 245 -10.75 7.27 16.99
CA ARG A 245 -10.75 5.96 16.33
C ARG A 245 -9.65 5.09 16.93
N ARG A 246 -10.00 3.88 17.36
CA ARG A 246 -9.14 2.92 18.04
C ARG A 246 -9.21 1.56 17.36
N LEU A 247 -8.14 0.77 17.48
CA LEU A 247 -8.08 -0.61 17.04
C LEU A 247 -8.36 -1.54 18.23
N ASP A 248 -9.23 -2.52 18.05
CA ASP A 248 -9.36 -3.62 19.02
C ASP A 248 -8.24 -4.64 18.75
N PRO A 249 -7.30 -4.85 19.71
CA PRO A 249 -6.20 -5.79 19.52
C PRO A 249 -6.66 -7.25 19.43
N MET A 250 -7.87 -7.57 19.91
CA MET A 250 -8.37 -8.95 19.94
C MET A 250 -8.75 -9.46 18.56
N ASN A 251 -9.32 -8.61 17.70
CA ASN A 251 -9.83 -9.00 16.38
C ASN A 251 -9.35 -8.09 15.23
N GLY A 252 -8.62 -7.01 15.51
CA GLY A 252 -8.16 -6.07 14.48
C GLY A 252 -9.26 -5.19 13.87
N ALA A 253 -10.44 -5.11 14.49
CA ALA A 253 -11.51 -4.22 14.09
C ALA A 253 -11.26 -2.78 14.57
N TRP A 254 -11.63 -1.80 13.75
CA TRP A 254 -11.64 -0.41 14.18
C TRP A 254 -12.97 -0.06 14.84
N TYR A 255 -12.92 0.79 15.87
CA TYR A 255 -14.09 1.38 16.51
C TYR A 255 -13.86 2.85 16.84
N TRP A 256 -14.95 3.59 17.00
CA TRP A 256 -14.95 4.95 17.54
C TRP A 256 -15.26 4.90 19.03
N HIS A 257 -14.36 5.45 19.83
CA HIS A 257 -14.56 5.67 21.25
C HIS A 257 -15.33 6.98 21.44
N THR A 258 -16.54 6.85 21.98
CA THR A 258 -17.48 7.95 22.23
C THR A 258 -17.74 8.09 23.74
N PRO A 259 -18.34 9.18 24.21
CA PRO A 259 -18.73 9.31 25.62
C PRO A 259 -19.67 8.20 26.11
N ASN A 260 -20.43 7.57 25.21
CA ASN A 260 -21.42 6.53 25.52
C ASN A 260 -20.87 5.10 25.32
N GLY A 261 -19.58 4.95 25.04
CA GLY A 261 -18.93 3.65 24.79
C GLY A 261 -18.35 3.54 23.38
N ARG A 262 -18.28 2.32 22.86
CA ARG A 262 -17.66 2.00 21.56
C ARG A 262 -18.69 1.79 20.46
N VAL A 263 -18.41 2.34 19.29
CA VAL A 263 -19.20 2.13 18.06
C VAL A 263 -18.30 1.52 16.99
N TRP A 264 -18.63 0.32 16.50
CA TRP A 264 -17.81 -0.39 15.53
C TRP A 264 -17.76 0.34 14.18
N ASP A 265 -16.56 0.45 13.63
CA ASP A 265 -16.27 1.15 12.37
C ASP A 265 -16.03 0.17 11.23
N THR A 266 -15.29 -0.92 11.49
CA THR A 266 -14.99 -1.99 10.52
C THR A 266 -15.23 -3.37 11.16
N ALA A 267 -15.34 -4.41 10.33
CA ALA A 267 -15.25 -5.78 10.80
C ALA A 267 -13.83 -6.14 11.29
N GLY A 268 -13.73 -7.23 12.06
CA GLY A 268 -12.46 -7.81 12.47
C GLY A 268 -11.69 -8.43 11.29
N LEU A 269 -10.37 -8.45 11.41
CA LEU A 269 -9.45 -9.09 10.49
C LEU A 269 -9.18 -10.56 10.85
N TRP A 270 -9.25 -10.93 12.13
CA TRP A 270 -8.95 -12.27 12.66
C TRP A 270 -9.80 -12.62 13.88
#